data_AF-A0A940E1H1-F1
#
_entry.id   AF-A0A940E1H1-F1
#
_cell.length_a   1.000
_cell.length_b   1.000
_cell.length_c   1.000
_cell.angle_alpha   90.00
_cell.angle_beta   90.00
_cell.angle_gamma   90.00
#
_symmetry.space_group_name_H-M   'P 1'
#
loop_
_entity.id
_entity.type
_entity.pdbx_description
1 polymer ?
#
loop_
_entity_poly.entity_id
_entity_poly.type
_entity_poly.pdbx_seq_one_letter_code
_entity_poly.pdbx_strand_id
1 'polypeptide(L)'
;MVRVQALQPRSGLGSKGGQYRPIPKDGIEAIHQTALRILAEIGIARATPRCVDTVIAAGGSVSEAGRLLFPADMVERVMETAGRGFNLHGQTPECDLDPSGTRIHLGTSGAAVHIVDSKTGKVRDTTLSDLHDMARLAEALPNIHMFQRTVVARDILDPHAMELNTAYACAAGTRKPAVSLDTVV
;
A
#
# COMPACT_ATOMS: atom_id res chain seq x y z
N MET A 1 34.91 -0.74 12.50
CA MET A 1 34.90 -0.45 11.05
C MET A 1 34.18 -1.60 10.36
N VAL A 2 32.85 -1.49 10.17
CA VAL A 2 32.07 -2.54 9.50
C VAL A 2 32.36 -2.45 8.01
N ARG A 3 33.01 -3.48 7.45
CA ARG A 3 33.21 -3.60 6.00
C ARG A 3 31.84 -3.71 5.35
N VAL A 4 31.41 -2.67 4.63
CA VAL A 4 30.27 -2.75 3.72
C VAL A 4 30.73 -3.62 2.55
N GLN A 5 30.35 -4.90 2.60
CA GLN A 5 30.54 -5.82 1.49
C GLN A 5 29.78 -5.27 0.28
N ALA A 6 30.38 -5.28 -0.90
CA ALA A 6 29.73 -4.82 -2.13
C ALA A 6 28.40 -5.57 -2.29
N LEU A 7 27.30 -4.81 -2.34
CA LEU A 7 25.96 -5.35 -2.54
C LEU A 7 25.95 -6.10 -3.87
N GLN A 8 25.58 -7.39 -3.83
CA GLN A 8 25.44 -8.19 -5.05
C GLN A 8 24.42 -7.53 -6.00
N PRO A 9 24.62 -7.66 -7.33
CA PRO A 9 23.64 -7.18 -8.30
C PRO A 9 22.25 -7.76 -7.99
N ARG A 10 21.20 -6.95 -8.19
CA ARG A 10 19.80 -7.33 -7.96
C ARG A 10 19.51 -8.64 -8.69
N SER A 11 19.48 -9.76 -7.98
CA SER A 11 19.06 -11.05 -8.52
C SER A 11 17.54 -11.00 -8.68
N GLY A 12 17.06 -11.23 -9.91
CA GLY A 12 15.65 -11.39 -10.32
C GLY A 12 14.58 -10.81 -9.40
N LEU A 13 13.95 -9.70 -9.83
CA LEU A 13 12.87 -9.01 -9.11
C LEU A 13 11.72 -9.97 -8.76
N GLY A 14 11.78 -10.52 -7.56
CA GLY A 14 10.78 -11.40 -6.97
C GLY A 14 11.13 -12.90 -6.99
N SER A 15 11.20 -13.47 -5.79
CA SER A 15 11.25 -14.91 -5.59
C SER A 15 9.89 -15.55 -5.89
N LYS A 16 9.86 -16.77 -6.42
CA LYS A 16 8.62 -17.55 -6.53
C LYS A 16 8.25 -18.10 -5.15
N GLY A 17 7.06 -17.77 -4.69
CA GLY A 17 6.45 -18.31 -3.49
C GLY A 17 5.63 -19.58 -3.73
N GLY A 18 5.08 -20.10 -2.63
CA GLY A 18 4.02 -21.10 -2.62
C GLY A 18 2.78 -20.55 -1.91
N GLN A 19 1.69 -21.32 -1.90
CA GLN A 19 0.47 -20.98 -1.18
C GLN A 19 0.25 -21.95 -0.03
N TYR A 20 0.20 -21.44 1.20
CA TYR A 20 -0.33 -22.18 2.34
C TYR A 20 -1.85 -22.05 2.35
N ARG A 21 -2.57 -23.19 2.32
CA ARG A 21 -4.04 -23.23 2.18
C ARG A 21 -4.70 -23.89 3.41
N PRO A 22 -4.76 -23.19 4.56
CA PRO A 22 -5.31 -23.76 5.78
C PRO A 22 -6.84 -23.85 5.81
N ILE A 23 -7.52 -23.11 4.93
CA ILE A 23 -8.99 -23.06 4.86
C ILE A 23 -9.48 -23.97 3.72
N PRO A 24 -10.41 -24.90 3.99
CA PRO A 24 -10.99 -25.76 2.96
C PRO A 24 -11.94 -24.96 2.04
N LYS A 25 -12.30 -25.54 0.89
CA LYS A 25 -13.04 -24.83 -0.16
C LYS A 25 -14.41 -24.33 0.28
N ASP A 26 -15.14 -25.14 1.03
CA ASP A 26 -16.41 -24.79 1.66
C ASP A 26 -16.27 -23.63 2.65
N GLY A 27 -15.16 -23.59 3.41
CA GLY A 27 -14.82 -22.46 4.27
C GLY A 27 -14.56 -21.16 3.50
N ILE A 28 -13.88 -21.23 2.35
CA ILE A 28 -13.65 -20.07 1.47
C ILE A 28 -15.00 -19.55 0.93
N GLU A 29 -15.88 -20.44 0.48
CA GLU A 29 -17.20 -20.08 -0.02
C GLU A 29 -18.06 -19.43 1.07
N ALA A 30 -18.07 -19.99 2.28
CA ALA A 30 -18.79 -19.43 3.41
C ALA A 30 -18.31 -18.02 3.78
N ILE A 31 -16.99 -17.76 3.73
CA ILE A 31 -16.41 -16.43 3.95
C ILE A 31 -16.86 -15.48 2.84
N HIS A 32 -16.80 -15.90 1.58
CA HIS A 32 -17.20 -15.08 0.43
C HIS A 32 -18.68 -14.66 0.53
N GLN A 33 -19.58 -15.62 0.73
CA GLN A 33 -21.02 -15.34 0.88
C GLN A 33 -21.32 -14.45 2.09
N THR A 34 -20.60 -14.65 3.20
CA THR A 34 -20.74 -13.79 4.38
C THR A 34 -20.29 -12.35 4.09
N ALA A 35 -19.19 -12.16 3.37
CA ALA A 35 -18.71 -10.84 2.98
C ALA A 35 -19.72 -10.12 2.08
N LEU A 36 -20.28 -10.82 1.08
CA LEU A 36 -21.33 -10.29 0.22
C LEU A 36 -22.58 -9.89 1.01
N ARG A 37 -23.02 -10.74 1.94
CA ARG A 37 -24.16 -10.44 2.82
C ARG A 37 -23.91 -9.22 3.71
N ILE A 38 -22.72 -9.09 4.30
CA ILE A 38 -22.35 -7.90 5.09
C ILE A 38 -22.43 -6.65 4.21
N LEU A 39 -21.88 -6.70 3.00
CA LEU A 39 -21.93 -5.56 2.09
C LEU A 39 -23.37 -5.19 1.67
N ALA A 40 -24.23 -6.18 1.46
CA ALA A 40 -25.62 -5.98 1.03
C ALA A 40 -26.56 -5.53 2.16
N GLU A 41 -26.45 -6.13 3.35
CA GLU A 41 -27.40 -5.91 4.47
C GLU A 41 -26.91 -4.87 5.48
N ILE A 42 -25.59 -4.78 5.68
CA ILE A 42 -24.96 -3.96 6.71
C ILE A 42 -24.31 -2.72 6.07
N GLY A 43 -23.55 -2.90 5.00
CA GLY A 43 -22.94 -1.82 4.20
C GLY A 43 -21.79 -1.08 4.87
N ILE A 44 -21.47 0.13 4.38
CA ILE A 44 -20.37 0.98 4.85
C ILE A 44 -20.92 2.32 5.32
N ALA A 45 -20.48 2.80 6.49
CA ALA A 45 -20.87 4.10 7.02
C ALA A 45 -19.91 5.20 6.56
N ARG A 46 -20.34 6.48 6.66
CA ARG A 46 -19.52 7.66 6.38
C ARG A 46 -18.91 7.70 4.96
N ALA A 47 -19.61 7.13 3.99
CA ALA A 47 -19.21 7.29 2.59
C ALA A 47 -19.31 8.77 2.18
N THR A 48 -18.33 9.24 1.40
CA THR A 48 -18.39 10.60 0.84
C THR A 48 -19.53 10.69 -0.19
N PRO A 49 -20.07 11.89 -0.47
CA PRO A 49 -21.12 12.05 -1.48
C PRO A 49 -20.74 11.43 -2.84
N ARG A 50 -19.49 11.62 -3.28
CA ARG A 50 -18.99 11.03 -4.53
C ARG A 50 -19.01 9.49 -4.51
N CYS A 51 -18.66 8.86 -3.38
CA CYS A 51 -18.73 7.41 -3.25
C CYS A 51 -20.17 6.92 -3.29
N VAL A 52 -21.09 7.62 -2.62
CA VAL A 52 -22.52 7.31 -2.64
C VAL A 52 -23.06 7.37 -4.08
N ASP A 53 -22.82 8.48 -4.78
CA ASP A 53 -23.28 8.66 -6.17
C ASP A 53 -22.73 7.58 -7.10
N THR A 54 -21.44 7.26 -6.97
CA THR A 54 -20.77 6.24 -7.79
C THR A 54 -21.36 4.85 -7.56
N VAL A 55 -21.63 4.50 -6.30
CA VAL A 55 -22.14 3.18 -5.95
C VAL A 55 -23.62 3.06 -6.30
N ILE A 56 -24.44 4.09 -6.09
CA ILE A 56 -25.84 4.11 -6.54
C ILE A 56 -25.92 3.97 -8.06
N ALA A 57 -25.08 4.69 -8.81
CA ALA A 57 -25.04 4.58 -10.27
C ALA A 57 -24.67 3.16 -10.76
N ALA A 58 -23.94 2.39 -9.95
CA ALA A 58 -23.57 1.02 -10.24
C ALA A 58 -24.57 -0.04 -9.72
N GLY A 59 -25.67 0.39 -9.08
CA GLY A 59 -26.75 -0.48 -8.59
C GLY A 59 -26.76 -0.68 -7.07
N GLY A 60 -25.94 0.05 -6.32
CA GLY A 60 -25.99 0.08 -4.86
C GLY A 60 -27.11 0.99 -4.32
N SER A 61 -27.22 1.05 -3.01
CA SER A 61 -28.27 1.84 -2.33
C SER A 61 -27.79 2.39 -0.99
N VAL A 62 -28.59 3.23 -0.35
CA VAL A 62 -28.32 3.71 1.01
C VAL A 62 -29.43 3.21 1.93
N SER A 63 -29.07 2.58 3.04
CA SER A 63 -30.02 2.10 4.03
C SER A 63 -30.70 3.25 4.78
N GLU A 64 -31.77 2.95 5.51
CA GLU A 64 -32.44 3.92 6.40
C GLU A 64 -31.48 4.50 7.45
N ALA A 65 -30.47 3.72 7.86
CA ALA A 65 -29.41 4.15 8.78
C ALA A 65 -28.28 4.96 8.09
N GLY A 66 -28.44 5.34 6.82
CA GLY A 66 -27.46 6.14 6.09
C GLY A 66 -26.19 5.37 5.70
N ARG A 67 -26.27 4.06 5.54
CA ARG A 67 -25.12 3.21 5.16
C ARG A 67 -25.19 2.81 3.70
N LEU A 68 -24.05 2.90 3.02
CA LEU A 68 -23.93 2.53 1.61
C LEU A 68 -23.90 1.00 1.48
N LEU A 69 -24.88 0.45 0.78
CA LEU A 69 -25.08 -0.98 0.56
C LEU A 69 -24.60 -1.38 -0.84
N PHE A 70 -24.06 -2.59 -0.95
CA PHE A 70 -23.55 -3.15 -2.19
C PHE A 70 -24.19 -4.54 -2.41
N PRO A 71 -25.20 -4.64 -3.29
CA PRO A 71 -25.80 -5.92 -3.66
C PRO A 71 -24.76 -6.91 -4.21
N ALA A 72 -24.95 -8.21 -3.93
CA ALA A 72 -24.00 -9.25 -4.31
C ALA A 72 -23.74 -9.28 -5.83
N ASP A 73 -24.79 -9.18 -6.62
CA ASP A 73 -24.73 -9.15 -8.09
C ASP A 73 -23.95 -7.93 -8.61
N MET A 74 -24.06 -6.78 -7.95
CA MET A 74 -23.25 -5.61 -8.26
C MET A 74 -21.76 -5.89 -7.99
N VAL A 75 -21.44 -6.42 -6.82
CA VAL A 75 -20.04 -6.72 -6.45
C VAL A 75 -19.43 -7.71 -7.44
N GLU A 76 -20.15 -8.78 -7.77
CA GLU A 76 -19.69 -9.80 -8.72
C GLU A 76 -19.42 -9.21 -10.12
N ARG A 77 -20.35 -8.43 -10.67
CA ARG A 77 -20.15 -7.75 -11.96
C ARG A 77 -18.94 -6.83 -11.97
N VAL A 78 -18.74 -6.06 -10.89
CA VAL A 78 -17.59 -5.16 -10.78
C VAL A 78 -16.28 -5.96 -10.74
N MET A 79 -16.26 -7.09 -10.03
CA MET A 79 -15.08 -7.95 -9.93
C MET A 79 -14.65 -8.56 -11.26
N GLU A 80 -15.59 -8.82 -12.19
CA GLU A 80 -15.31 -9.28 -13.55
C GLU A 80 -14.55 -8.24 -14.39
N THR A 81 -14.86 -6.96 -14.18
CA THR A 81 -14.21 -5.84 -14.90
C THR A 81 -12.93 -5.35 -14.25
N ALA A 82 -12.62 -5.80 -13.04
CA ALA A 82 -11.47 -5.31 -12.31
C ALA A 82 -10.16 -5.70 -13.01
N GLY A 83 -9.26 -4.73 -13.19
CA GLY A 83 -7.99 -4.93 -13.88
C GLY A 83 -7.15 -6.04 -13.23
N ARG A 84 -6.44 -6.82 -14.07
CA ARG A 84 -5.51 -7.88 -13.67
C ARG A 84 -4.20 -7.71 -14.42
N GLY A 85 -3.09 -8.12 -13.81
CA GLY A 85 -1.78 -8.18 -14.47
C GLY A 85 -1.23 -6.81 -14.90
N PHE A 86 -1.26 -5.83 -14.01
CA PHE A 86 -0.61 -4.54 -14.25
C PHE A 86 0.81 -4.56 -13.67
N ASN A 87 1.73 -3.84 -14.32
CA ASN A 87 3.06 -3.60 -13.78
C ASN A 87 3.04 -2.42 -12.83
N LEU A 88 3.79 -2.54 -11.74
CA LEU A 88 4.08 -1.43 -10.85
C LEU A 88 5.41 -0.81 -11.29
N HIS A 89 5.34 0.37 -11.91
CA HIS A 89 6.50 1.00 -12.53
C HIS A 89 7.40 1.72 -11.53
N GLY A 90 8.71 1.56 -11.71
CA GLY A 90 9.71 2.37 -11.04
C GLY A 90 10.04 3.64 -11.83
N GLN A 91 11.02 4.41 -11.36
CA GLN A 91 11.55 5.53 -12.13
C GLN A 91 12.38 5.09 -13.33
N THR A 92 12.90 3.86 -13.29
CA THR A 92 13.62 3.24 -14.39
C THR A 92 13.06 1.84 -14.66
N PRO A 93 13.08 1.37 -15.92
CA PRO A 93 12.51 0.05 -16.27
C PRO A 93 13.11 -1.12 -15.50
N GLU A 94 14.37 -1.01 -15.05
CA GLU A 94 15.03 -2.05 -14.24
C GLU A 94 14.47 -2.16 -12.81
N CYS A 95 13.58 -1.25 -12.43
CA CYS A 95 12.88 -1.25 -11.15
C CYS A 95 11.40 -1.66 -11.29
N ASP A 96 10.91 -1.94 -12.50
CA ASP A 96 9.52 -2.34 -12.72
C ASP A 96 9.20 -3.69 -12.07
N LEU A 97 8.05 -3.78 -11.43
CA LEU A 97 7.59 -5.00 -10.75
C LEU A 97 6.36 -5.56 -11.44
N ASP A 98 6.37 -6.88 -11.65
CA ASP A 98 5.20 -7.65 -12.04
C ASP A 98 4.63 -8.37 -10.78
N PRO A 99 3.55 -7.87 -10.17
CA PRO A 99 2.92 -8.48 -9.00
C PRO A 99 2.03 -9.68 -9.34
N SER A 100 2.12 -10.25 -10.55
CA SER A 100 1.30 -11.39 -10.96
C SER A 100 1.81 -12.75 -10.46
N GLY A 101 0.87 -13.70 -10.40
CA GLY A 101 1.16 -15.10 -10.12
C GLY A 101 1.63 -15.34 -8.69
N THR A 102 2.78 -15.99 -8.54
CA THR A 102 3.38 -16.33 -7.23
C THR A 102 4.64 -15.53 -6.93
N ARG A 103 4.89 -14.42 -7.65
CA ARG A 103 6.06 -13.57 -7.41
C ARG A 103 5.91 -12.81 -6.10
N ILE A 104 6.96 -12.83 -5.28
CA ILE A 104 7.00 -12.15 -3.99
C ILE A 104 7.83 -10.88 -4.12
N HIS A 105 7.21 -9.74 -3.86
CA HIS A 105 7.88 -8.45 -3.78
C HIS A 105 7.80 -7.92 -2.35
N LEU A 106 8.95 -7.74 -1.72
CA LEU A 106 9.03 -7.10 -0.41
C LEU A 106 9.08 -5.59 -0.56
N GLY A 107 8.30 -4.88 0.25
CA GLY A 107 8.30 -3.43 0.34
C GLY A 107 8.46 -2.97 1.78
N THR A 108 8.91 -1.73 1.95
CA THR A 108 8.69 -1.03 3.21
C THR A 108 7.21 -0.67 3.37
N SER A 109 6.80 -0.29 4.58
CA SER A 109 5.45 0.20 4.91
C SER A 109 5.49 0.89 6.28
N GLY A 110 4.39 1.52 6.68
CA GLY A 110 4.21 2.16 7.98
C GLY A 110 3.87 3.64 7.88
N ALA A 111 3.84 4.29 9.03
CA ALA A 111 3.65 5.73 9.19
C ALA A 111 4.12 6.14 10.59
N ALA A 112 5.33 5.71 10.98
CA ALA A 112 5.82 5.96 12.33
C ALA A 112 6.06 7.46 12.54
N VAL A 113 5.59 7.98 13.67
CA VAL A 113 5.77 9.39 14.08
C VAL A 113 7.07 9.61 14.87
N HIS A 114 7.66 8.53 15.38
CA HIS A 114 8.91 8.55 16.15
C HIS A 114 9.93 7.57 15.58
N ILE A 115 11.21 7.87 15.78
CA ILE A 115 12.35 7.03 15.40
C ILE A 115 13.34 6.94 16.56
N VAL A 116 14.01 5.80 16.67
CA VAL A 116 15.19 5.66 17.52
C VAL A 116 16.41 6.17 16.73
N ASP A 117 17.00 7.27 17.20
CA ASP A 117 18.18 7.85 16.57
C ASP A 117 19.37 6.88 16.66
N SER A 118 19.94 6.50 15.52
CA SER A 118 20.97 5.46 15.44
C SER A 118 22.31 5.84 16.09
N LYS A 119 22.55 7.14 16.33
CA LYS A 119 23.79 7.62 16.95
C LYS A 119 23.64 7.73 18.46
N THR A 120 22.48 8.20 18.93
CA THR A 120 22.26 8.54 20.34
C THR A 120 21.41 7.51 21.09
N GLY A 121 20.70 6.63 20.39
CA GLY A 121 19.75 5.66 20.96
C GLY A 121 18.47 6.29 21.52
N LYS A 122 18.28 7.61 21.36
CA LYS A 122 17.11 8.32 21.89
C LYS A 122 15.95 8.27 20.91
N VAL A 123 14.74 8.19 21.44
CA VAL A 123 13.51 8.35 20.65
C VAL A 123 13.29 9.85 20.39
N ARG A 124 13.02 10.20 19.13
CA ARG A 124 12.68 11.56 18.71
C ARG A 124 11.61 11.55 17.63
N ASP A 125 11.03 12.72 17.37
CA ASP A 125 10.18 12.92 16.21
C ASP A 125 10.94 12.67 14.90
N THR A 126 10.19 12.16 13.93
CA THR A 126 10.67 11.90 12.58
C THR A 126 10.59 13.15 11.73
N THR A 127 11.54 13.28 10.82
CA THR A 127 11.72 14.45 9.94
C THR A 127 11.62 14.03 8.48
N LEU A 128 11.48 15.00 7.59
CA LEU A 128 11.58 14.75 6.15
C LEU A 128 12.93 14.11 5.76
N SER A 129 14.01 14.51 6.45
CA SER A 129 15.33 13.92 6.23
C SER A 129 15.36 12.43 6.59
N ASP A 130 14.69 12.03 7.68
CA ASP A 130 14.61 10.62 8.06
C ASP A 130 13.87 9.82 6.98
N LEU A 131 12.77 10.35 6.44
CA LEU A 131 12.03 9.70 5.35
C LEU A 131 12.91 9.51 4.11
N HIS A 132 13.63 10.55 3.71
CA HIS A 132 14.54 10.49 2.56
C HIS A 132 15.66 9.47 2.78
N ASP A 133 16.25 9.41 3.98
CA ASP A 133 17.27 8.42 4.31
C ASP A 133 16.71 6.99 4.32
N MET A 134 15.46 6.79 4.74
CA MET A 134 14.77 5.50 4.63
C MET A 134 14.53 5.08 3.18
N ALA A 135 14.18 6.02 2.30
CA ALA A 135 14.05 5.75 0.87
C ALA A 135 15.39 5.30 0.25
N ARG A 136 16.48 5.99 0.61
CA ARG A 136 17.84 5.62 0.17
C ARG A 136 18.29 4.27 0.72
N LEU A 137 17.94 3.97 1.96
CA LEU A 137 18.21 2.66 2.55
C LEU A 137 17.46 1.57 1.79
N ALA A 138 16.16 1.79 1.52
CA ALA A 138 15.36 0.87 0.74
C ALA A 138 15.95 0.66 -0.67
N GLU A 139 16.40 1.73 -1.35
CA GLU A 139 17.07 1.65 -2.67
C GLU A 139 18.30 0.73 -2.65
N ALA A 140 19.13 0.86 -1.62
CA ALA A 140 20.36 0.08 -1.45
C ALA A 140 20.10 -1.40 -1.11
N LEU A 141 18.96 -1.74 -0.49
CA LEU A 141 18.66 -3.11 -0.10
C LEU A 141 18.19 -3.95 -1.30
N PRO A 142 18.91 -5.03 -1.68
CA PRO A 142 18.58 -5.82 -2.87
C PRO A 142 17.30 -6.62 -2.71
N ASN A 143 16.92 -6.94 -1.46
CA ASN A 143 15.71 -7.71 -1.14
C ASN A 143 14.47 -6.82 -0.93
N ILE A 144 14.61 -5.49 -0.99
CA ILE A 144 13.48 -4.57 -0.95
C ILE A 144 13.22 -4.12 -2.39
N HIS A 145 12.01 -4.33 -2.88
CA HIS A 145 11.64 -4.17 -4.28
C HIS A 145 10.81 -2.90 -4.52
N MET A 146 10.02 -2.49 -3.53
CA MET A 146 9.25 -1.23 -3.54
C MET A 146 9.49 -0.42 -2.26
N PHE A 147 9.23 0.88 -2.32
CA PHE A 147 9.29 1.76 -1.16
C PHE A 147 7.92 2.36 -0.87
N GLN A 148 7.26 1.91 0.19
CA GLN A 148 6.18 2.69 0.78
C GLN A 148 6.77 3.55 1.91
N ARG A 149 6.30 4.79 2.02
CA ARG A 149 6.63 5.69 3.13
C ARG A 149 6.61 4.94 4.47
N THR A 150 7.63 5.17 5.29
CA THR A 150 7.80 4.48 6.59
C THR A 150 7.53 5.38 7.79
N VAL A 151 7.67 6.70 7.62
CA VAL A 151 7.60 7.71 8.69
C VAL A 151 6.85 8.95 8.26
N VAL A 152 6.28 9.67 9.24
CA VAL A 152 5.61 10.96 9.04
C VAL A 152 6.60 12.10 9.25
N ALA A 153 6.78 12.99 8.27
CA ALA A 153 7.63 14.17 8.44
C ALA A 153 6.97 15.19 9.39
N ARG A 154 7.34 15.16 10.67
CA ARG A 154 6.73 16.01 11.72
C ARG A 154 7.35 17.41 11.82
N ASP A 155 8.42 17.65 11.09
CA ASP A 155 9.10 18.94 10.95
C ASP A 155 8.39 19.89 9.97
N ILE A 156 7.32 19.43 9.30
CA ILE A 156 6.48 20.24 8.40
C ILE A 156 5.05 20.24 8.94
N LEU A 157 4.56 21.41 9.38
CA LEU A 157 3.25 21.53 10.04
C LEU A 157 2.09 21.66 9.07
N ASP A 158 2.31 22.26 7.90
CA ASP A 158 1.28 22.40 6.87
C ASP A 158 1.08 21.03 6.18
N PRO A 159 -0.13 20.43 6.25
CA PRO A 159 -0.35 19.09 5.70
C PRO A 159 -0.10 19.02 4.19
N HIS A 160 -0.43 20.07 3.45
CA HIS A 160 -0.23 20.08 2.01
C HIS A 160 1.26 20.10 1.65
N ALA A 161 2.04 20.99 2.27
CA ALA A 161 3.48 21.04 2.12
C ALA A 161 4.14 19.73 2.59
N MET A 162 3.66 19.12 3.68
CA MET A 162 4.17 17.84 4.19
C MET A 162 4.00 16.73 3.14
N GLU A 163 2.82 16.60 2.53
CA GLU A 163 2.55 15.58 1.51
C GLU A 163 3.37 15.79 0.23
N LEU A 164 3.47 17.03 -0.25
CA LEU A 164 4.30 17.35 -1.43
C LEU A 164 5.78 17.03 -1.20
N ASN A 165 6.31 17.43 -0.05
CA ASN A 165 7.70 17.14 0.30
C ASN A 165 7.92 15.65 0.55
N THR A 166 6.94 14.94 1.12
CA THR A 166 6.98 13.48 1.30
C THR A 166 7.09 12.79 -0.07
N ALA A 167 6.25 13.15 -1.04
CA ALA A 167 6.32 12.61 -2.39
C ALA A 167 7.68 12.88 -3.03
N TYR A 168 8.20 14.11 -2.91
CA TYR A 168 9.53 14.47 -3.41
C TYR A 168 10.64 13.67 -2.72
N ALA A 169 10.64 13.56 -1.39
CA ALA A 169 11.65 12.83 -0.63
C ALA A 169 11.68 11.34 -0.99
N CYS A 170 10.51 10.72 -1.16
CA CYS A 170 10.40 9.35 -1.64
C CYS A 170 11.02 9.20 -3.04
N ALA A 171 10.61 10.06 -3.99
CA ALA A 171 11.08 10.01 -5.37
C ALA A 171 12.58 10.35 -5.49
N ALA A 172 13.09 11.31 -4.74
CA ALA A 172 14.51 11.67 -4.76
C ALA A 172 15.39 10.56 -4.13
N GLY A 173 14.86 9.79 -3.19
CA GLY A 173 15.61 8.79 -2.43
C GLY A 173 15.67 7.40 -3.07
N THR A 174 14.74 7.04 -3.97
CA THR A 174 14.69 5.70 -4.58
C THR A 174 14.19 5.70 -6.00
N ARG A 175 14.75 4.80 -6.84
CA ARG A 175 14.27 4.56 -8.20
C ARG A 175 13.21 3.46 -8.25
N LYS A 176 13.04 2.72 -7.15
CA LYS A 176 12.02 1.68 -7.01
C LYS A 176 10.62 2.30 -7.04
N PRO A 177 9.59 1.52 -7.36
CA PRO A 177 8.22 2.02 -7.24
C PRO A 177 7.98 2.55 -5.83
N ALA A 178 7.47 3.77 -5.76
CA ALA A 178 7.31 4.50 -4.52
C ALA A 178 5.83 4.82 -4.27
N VAL A 179 5.37 4.59 -3.05
CA VAL A 179 4.04 4.98 -2.58
C VAL A 179 4.23 5.96 -1.44
N SER A 180 3.85 7.22 -1.66
CA SER A 180 4.08 8.32 -0.71
C SER A 180 2.84 8.72 0.08
N LEU A 181 1.65 8.29 -0.33
CA LEU A 181 0.38 8.82 0.19
C LEU A 181 -0.27 7.89 1.22
N ASP A 182 -0.56 8.46 2.39
CA ASP A 182 -1.66 8.02 3.24
C ASP A 182 -2.80 9.01 3.01
N THR A 183 -3.81 8.68 2.20
CA THR A 183 -5.03 9.49 2.18
C THR A 183 -5.81 9.22 3.48
N VAL A 184 -5.39 9.83 4.58
CA VAL A 184 -6.25 10.02 5.75
C VAL A 184 -7.05 11.28 5.47
N VAL A 185 -8.25 11.10 4.90
CA VAL A 185 -9.31 12.12 4.91
C VAL A 185 -10.08 12.00 6.21
#